data_AF-A0A928D2B0-F1
#
_entry.id   AF-A0A928D2B0-F1
#
_cell.length_a   1.000
_cell.length_b   1.000
_cell.length_c   1.000
_cell.angle_alpha   90.00
_cell.angle_beta   90.00
_cell.angle_gamma   90.00
#
_symmetry.space_group_name_H-M   'P 1'
#
loop_
_entity.id
_entity.type
_entity.pdbx_description
1 polymer ?
#
loop_
_entity_poly.entity_id
_entity_poly.type
_entity_poly.pdbx_seq_one_letter_code
_entity_poly.pdbx_strand_id
1 'polypeptide(L)'
;MHLNFFKQPGIFLISADIQSKSRAKVDRKRRIFPKKIILLHKNFEKYFLPLAMTVIRTILKYIKYYMQYRDLYMNIVISLLGTTLDQRGSRYGLNRWSVWRPSVALAMQNDLRFDKYILIYPPDYERLRHKVVEDIKSCSPETEIITIPIGMDDPWDFEEVYSKLYDFSRNFDFSDEEDD
;
A
#
# COMPACT_ATOMS: atom_id res chain seq x y z
N MET A 1 14.89 -4.43 3.42
CA MET A 1 13.64 -4.74 4.14
C MET A 1 12.56 -4.76 3.07
N HIS A 2 12.24 -5.94 2.54
CA HIS A 2 11.24 -6.08 1.46
C HIS A 2 9.90 -6.36 2.14
N LEU A 3 8.98 -5.41 2.04
CA LEU A 3 7.57 -5.63 2.36
C LEU A 3 6.96 -6.36 1.17
N ASN A 4 6.53 -7.60 1.37
CA ASN A 4 5.77 -8.35 0.37
C ASN A 4 4.31 -7.87 0.42
N PHE A 5 3.94 -6.98 -0.49
CA PHE A 5 2.54 -6.59 -0.68
C PHE A 5 1.82 -7.72 -1.43
N PHE A 6 1.04 -8.53 -0.71
CA PHE A 6 0.07 -9.41 -1.34
C PHE A 6 -1.07 -8.54 -1.88
N LYS A 7 -1.09 -8.36 -3.19
CA LYS A 7 -2.04 -7.50 -3.89
C LYS A 7 -3.34 -8.26 -4.15
N GLN A 8 -4.33 -8.09 -3.26
CA GLN A 8 -5.74 -8.41 -3.52
C GLN A 8 -6.50 -7.07 -3.53
N PRO A 9 -7.46 -6.85 -4.44
CA PRO A 9 -8.27 -5.64 -4.42
C PRO A 9 -9.25 -5.68 -3.23
N GLY A 10 -9.29 -4.62 -2.42
CA GLY A 10 -10.38 -4.39 -1.48
C GLY A 10 -9.98 -3.98 -0.07
N ILE A 11 -9.03 -4.67 0.58
CA ILE A 11 -8.65 -4.40 1.99
C ILE A 11 -7.14 -4.69 2.16
N PHE A 12 -6.38 -3.74 2.69
CA PHE A 12 -4.96 -3.94 3.05
C PHE A 12 -4.82 -4.12 4.57
N LEU A 13 -4.58 -5.34 5.03
CA LEU A 13 -4.10 -5.64 6.39
C LEU A 13 -2.58 -5.90 6.33
N ILE A 14 -1.80 -5.13 7.10
CA ILE A 14 -0.33 -5.28 7.16
C ILE A 14 0.04 -6.09 8.41
N SER A 15 0.67 -7.24 8.23
CA SER A 15 1.33 -8.03 9.28
C SER A 15 2.84 -8.12 9.02
N ALA A 16 3.66 -8.18 10.08
CA ALA A 16 5.12 -8.15 10.02
C ALA A 16 5.73 -9.54 9.71
N ASP A 17 6.65 -9.58 8.74
CA ASP A 17 7.19 -10.79 8.12
C ASP A 17 8.48 -11.31 8.81
N ILE A 18 8.59 -12.63 9.01
CA ILE A 18 9.75 -13.35 9.59
C ILE A 18 10.60 -13.97 8.45
N GLN A 19 11.90 -13.71 8.48
CA GLN A 19 12.90 -14.11 7.47
C GLN A 19 13.12 -15.63 7.36
N SER A 20 13.33 -16.14 6.14
CA SER A 20 14.32 -17.22 5.92
C SER A 20 15.01 -17.13 4.54
N LYS A 21 16.34 -17.32 4.56
CA LYS A 21 17.28 -17.30 3.42
C LYS A 21 17.34 -18.69 2.78
N SER A 22 17.52 -18.78 1.45
CA SER A 22 18.49 -19.74 0.90
C SER A 22 19.01 -19.33 -0.49
N ARG A 23 20.33 -19.41 -0.64
CA ARG A 23 21.12 -19.21 -1.86
C ARG A 23 21.21 -20.54 -2.61
N ALA A 24 21.07 -20.53 -3.94
CA ALA A 24 21.53 -21.61 -4.80
C ALA A 24 22.49 -21.09 -5.88
N LYS A 25 23.69 -21.67 -5.89
CA LYS A 25 24.82 -21.42 -6.78
C LYS A 25 24.67 -22.37 -7.99
N VAL A 26 24.73 -21.90 -9.23
CA VAL A 26 24.68 -22.76 -10.42
C VAL A 26 25.95 -22.59 -11.26
N ASP A 27 26.50 -23.75 -11.58
CA ASP A 27 27.83 -24.05 -12.09
C ASP A 27 27.98 -23.76 -13.61
N ARG A 28 29.17 -23.30 -14.02
CA ARG A 28 29.50 -22.96 -15.42
C ARG A 28 30.19 -24.15 -16.10
N LYS A 29 29.46 -24.93 -16.90
CA LYS A 29 30.04 -25.85 -17.89
C LYS A 29 29.68 -25.44 -19.32
N ARG A 30 30.73 -25.16 -20.10
CA ARG A 30 30.72 -24.82 -21.53
C ARG A 30 30.03 -25.93 -22.33
N ARG A 31 28.93 -25.60 -23.03
CA ARG A 31 28.36 -26.41 -24.12
C ARG A 31 28.78 -25.83 -25.46
N ILE A 32 29.47 -26.66 -26.24
CA ILE A 32 29.80 -26.41 -27.64
C ILE A 32 28.48 -26.60 -28.42
N PHE A 33 27.92 -25.52 -28.96
CA PHE A 33 26.72 -25.59 -29.79
C PHE A 33 27.09 -25.97 -31.24
N PRO A 34 26.41 -26.94 -31.87
CA PRO A 34 26.64 -27.27 -33.27
C PRO A 34 26.16 -26.14 -34.20
N LYS A 35 26.92 -25.89 -35.27
CA LYS A 35 26.74 -24.81 -36.26
C LYS A 35 25.35 -24.72 -36.95
N LYS A 36 24.42 -25.65 -36.67
CA LYS A 36 23.04 -25.65 -37.20
C LYS A 36 22.12 -24.59 -36.57
N ILE A 37 22.37 -24.13 -35.34
CA ILE A 37 21.49 -23.16 -34.64
C ILE A 37 21.63 -21.72 -35.17
N ILE A 38 22.72 -21.41 -35.87
CA ILE A 38 23.02 -20.04 -36.35
C ILE A 38 22.09 -19.60 -37.50
N LEU A 39 21.48 -20.54 -38.24
CA LEU A 39 20.57 -20.21 -39.35
C LEU A 39 19.17 -19.75 -38.89
N LEU A 40 18.74 -20.05 -37.67
CA LEU A 40 17.51 -19.50 -37.09
C LEU A 40 17.67 -18.05 -36.64
N HIS A 41 18.89 -17.64 -36.27
CA HIS A 41 19.17 -16.30 -35.76
C HIS A 41 19.00 -15.21 -36.82
N LYS A 42 19.29 -15.50 -38.11
CA LYS A 42 19.25 -14.49 -39.18
C LYS A 42 17.84 -14.01 -39.57
N ASN A 43 16.79 -14.74 -39.17
CA ASN A 43 15.40 -14.37 -39.40
C ASN A 43 14.64 -14.10 -38.09
N PHE A 44 15.29 -14.29 -36.94
CA PHE A 44 14.69 -14.03 -35.63
C PHE A 44 14.34 -12.54 -35.49
N GLU A 45 15.26 -11.63 -35.81
CA GLU A 45 14.96 -10.20 -35.76
C GLU A 45 13.82 -9.79 -36.69
N LYS A 46 13.71 -10.42 -37.86
CA LYS A 46 12.71 -10.07 -38.88
C LYS A 46 11.28 -10.44 -38.48
N TYR A 47 11.08 -11.54 -37.74
CA TYR A 47 9.74 -12.05 -37.43
C TYR A 47 9.43 -12.11 -35.93
N PHE A 48 10.42 -12.35 -35.08
CA PHE A 48 10.23 -12.42 -33.64
C PHE A 48 10.08 -11.04 -33.01
N LEU A 49 10.89 -10.05 -33.39
CA LEU A 49 10.80 -8.71 -32.80
C LEU A 49 9.44 -8.02 -33.08
N PRO A 50 8.86 -8.04 -34.30
CA PRO A 50 7.53 -7.47 -34.53
C PRO A 50 6.43 -8.19 -33.75
N LEU A 51 6.50 -9.52 -33.66
CA LEU A 51 5.54 -10.32 -32.90
C LEU A 51 5.66 -10.04 -31.39
N ALA A 52 6.88 -10.07 -30.84
CA ALA A 52 7.15 -9.74 -29.45
C ALA A 52 6.71 -8.31 -29.13
N MET A 53 6.97 -7.35 -30.01
CA MET A 53 6.51 -5.96 -29.84
C MET A 53 4.98 -5.84 -29.91
N THR A 54 4.31 -6.68 -30.71
CA THR A 54 2.84 -6.72 -30.76
C THR A 54 2.28 -7.29 -29.45
N VAL A 55 2.85 -8.39 -28.96
CA VAL A 55 2.47 -8.98 -27.67
C VAL A 55 2.72 -8.00 -26.52
N ILE A 56 3.90 -7.37 -26.48
CA ILE A 56 4.25 -6.35 -25.48
C ILE A 56 3.29 -5.15 -25.57
N ARG A 57 2.97 -4.64 -26.77
CA ARG A 57 1.99 -3.55 -26.94
C ARG A 57 0.60 -3.94 -26.44
N THR A 58 0.15 -5.16 -26.72
CA THR A 58 -1.16 -5.65 -26.23
C THR A 58 -1.17 -5.78 -24.72
N ILE A 59 -0.11 -6.34 -24.12
CA ILE A 59 0.04 -6.45 -22.66
C ILE A 59 0.09 -5.06 -22.03
N LEU A 60 0.87 -4.12 -22.58
CA LEU A 60 0.94 -2.74 -22.11
C LEU A 60 -0.40 -2.01 -22.26
N LYS A 61 -1.15 -2.24 -23.35
CA LYS A 61 -2.50 -1.70 -23.55
C LYS A 61 -3.46 -2.24 -22.50
N TYR A 62 -3.38 -3.54 -22.20
CA TYR A 62 -4.20 -4.18 -21.17
C TYR A 62 -3.84 -3.69 -19.77
N ILE A 63 -2.55 -3.59 -19.43
CA ILE A 63 -2.10 -3.02 -18.16
C ILE A 63 -2.57 -1.57 -18.03
N LYS A 64 -2.42 -0.76 -19.08
CA LYS A 64 -2.86 0.64 -19.09
C LYS A 64 -4.38 0.75 -18.93
N TYR A 65 -5.13 -0.11 -19.62
CA TYR A 65 -6.57 -0.23 -19.45
C TYR A 65 -6.91 -0.52 -17.99
N TYR A 66 -6.36 -1.57 -17.38
CA TYR A 66 -6.62 -1.91 -15.98
C TYR A 66 -6.12 -0.84 -14.98
N MET A 67 -5.05 -0.13 -15.30
CA MET A 67 -4.59 1.01 -14.48
C MET A 67 -5.56 2.19 -14.56
N GLN A 68 -6.21 2.42 -15.71
CA GLN A 68 -7.20 3.48 -15.86
C GLN A 68 -8.51 3.16 -15.11
N TYR A 69 -8.89 1.88 -14.99
CA TYR A 69 -10.01 1.46 -14.13
C TYR A 69 -9.69 1.53 -12.63
N ARG A 70 -8.43 1.75 -12.23
CA ARG A 70 -8.11 2.00 -10.82
C ARG A 70 -8.79 3.28 -10.32
N ASP A 71 -8.87 4.30 -11.18
CA ASP A 71 -9.49 5.58 -10.84
C ASP A 71 -11.03 5.52 -10.76
N LEU A 72 -11.64 4.36 -11.05
CA LEU A 72 -13.09 4.13 -10.94
C LEU A 72 -13.50 3.53 -9.58
N TYR A 73 -12.56 3.18 -8.71
CA TYR A 73 -12.85 2.62 -7.39
C TYR A 73 -12.26 3.51 -6.31
N MET A 74 -13.09 3.88 -5.34
CA MET A 74 -12.67 4.63 -4.16
C MET A 74 -11.69 3.80 -3.33
N ASN A 75 -10.46 4.29 -3.15
CA ASN A 75 -9.45 3.67 -2.30
C ASN A 75 -9.59 4.21 -0.89
N ILE A 76 -10.23 3.41 -0.03
CA ILE A 76 -10.42 3.72 1.38
C ILE A 76 -9.32 3.03 2.20
N VAL A 77 -8.63 3.80 3.04
CA VAL A 77 -7.75 3.26 4.08
C VAL A 77 -8.34 3.47 5.46
N ILE A 78 -8.25 2.42 6.26
CA ILE A 78 -8.66 2.42 7.66
C ILE A 78 -7.40 2.13 8.49
N SER A 79 -7.10 2.96 9.48
CA SER A 79 -5.99 2.71 10.38
C SER A 79 -6.29 3.15 11.81
N LEU A 80 -5.57 2.56 12.76
CA LEU A 80 -5.50 3.02 14.14
C LEU A 80 -4.40 4.07 14.26
N LEU A 81 -4.67 5.14 15.01
CA LEU A 81 -3.67 6.14 15.36
C LEU A 81 -2.52 5.50 16.13
N GLY A 82 -1.28 5.67 15.64
CA GLY A 82 -0.08 5.16 16.31
C GLY A 82 0.29 5.97 17.55
N THR A 83 -0.52 5.89 18.60
CA THR A 83 -0.42 6.69 19.84
C THR A 83 0.99 6.84 20.38
N THR A 84 1.81 5.78 20.35
CA THR A 84 3.21 5.84 20.80
C THR A 84 4.14 6.52 19.78
N LEU A 85 4.18 6.00 18.54
CA LEU A 85 5.18 6.41 17.55
C LEU A 85 4.85 7.76 16.91
N ASP A 86 3.58 8.02 16.62
CA ASP A 86 3.14 9.31 16.10
C ASP A 86 3.30 10.42 17.14
N GLN A 87 3.04 10.13 18.42
CA GLN A 87 3.24 11.11 19.48
C GLN A 87 4.72 11.41 19.70
N ARG A 88 5.54 10.36 19.77
CA ARG A 88 6.99 10.52 19.85
C ARG A 88 7.49 11.34 18.68
N GLY A 89 7.09 11.02 17.45
CA GLY A 89 7.48 11.73 16.24
C GLY A 89 7.04 13.19 16.24
N SER A 90 5.81 13.48 16.67
CA SER A 90 5.24 14.83 16.74
C SER A 90 6.01 15.77 17.69
N ARG A 91 6.77 15.23 18.64
CA ARG A 91 7.62 16.02 19.56
C ARG A 91 8.93 16.51 18.94
N TYR A 92 9.31 16.05 17.75
CA TYR A 92 10.55 16.46 17.08
C TYR A 92 10.43 17.77 16.29
N GLY A 93 9.30 18.49 16.40
CA GLY A 93 9.12 19.81 15.76
C GLY A 93 9.29 19.74 14.24
N LEU A 94 10.25 20.48 13.68
CA LEU A 94 10.55 20.45 12.24
C LEU A 94 11.15 19.10 11.79
N ASN A 95 11.85 18.39 12.67
CA ASN A 95 12.46 17.09 12.37
C ASN A 95 11.46 15.92 12.43
N ARG A 96 10.15 16.19 12.61
CA ARG A 96 9.14 15.12 12.68
C ARG A 96 9.03 14.26 11.41
N TRP A 97 9.54 14.75 10.28
CA TRP A 97 9.59 14.03 9.00
C TRP A 97 10.74 13.01 8.91
N SER A 98 11.74 13.09 9.79
CA SER A 98 12.90 12.19 9.78
C SER A 98 12.73 10.97 10.69
N VAL A 99 11.58 10.85 11.35
CA VAL A 99 11.23 9.75 12.26
C VAL A 99 9.99 9.03 11.75
N TRP A 100 9.96 7.72 11.93
CA TRP A 100 8.86 6.91 11.45
C TRP A 100 7.59 7.13 12.28
N ARG A 101 6.52 7.53 11.60
CA ARG A 101 5.21 7.90 12.13
C ARG A 101 4.15 7.12 11.36
N PRO A 102 3.65 5.98 11.88
CA PRO A 102 2.92 5.00 11.06
C PRO A 102 1.68 5.58 10.39
N SER A 103 0.87 6.39 11.09
CA SER A 103 -0.34 6.96 10.50
C SER A 103 -0.05 7.98 9.39
N VAL A 104 1.07 8.72 9.50
CA VAL A 104 1.51 9.70 8.48
C VAL A 104 2.28 9.03 7.34
N ALA A 105 3.08 8.01 7.64
CA ALA A 105 3.97 7.34 6.69
C ALA A 105 3.20 6.66 5.56
N LEU A 106 1.94 6.26 5.80
CA LEU A 106 1.03 5.76 4.78
C LEU A 106 0.77 6.82 3.70
N ALA A 107 0.48 8.06 4.09
CA ALA A 107 0.24 9.17 3.18
C ALA A 107 1.51 9.72 2.50
N MET A 108 2.69 9.31 2.98
CA MET A 108 3.98 9.67 2.36
C MET A 108 4.39 8.73 1.23
N GLN A 109 3.65 7.63 0.99
CA GLN A 109 3.98 6.68 -0.07
C GLN A 109 3.45 7.18 -1.43
N ASN A 110 4.35 7.56 -2.34
CA ASN A 110 3.97 8.06 -3.67
C ASN A 110 3.12 7.06 -4.51
N ASP A 111 3.31 5.77 -4.28
CA ASP A 111 2.62 4.71 -5.04
C ASP A 111 1.25 4.34 -4.47
N LEU A 112 0.90 4.91 -3.30
CA LEU A 112 -0.27 4.56 -2.53
C LEU A 112 -1.13 5.81 -2.32
N ARG A 113 -2.02 6.05 -3.28
CA ARG A 113 -2.98 7.15 -3.24
C ARG A 113 -4.29 6.65 -2.64
N PHE A 114 -4.83 7.41 -1.72
CA PHE A 114 -6.12 7.15 -1.10
C PHE A 114 -7.07 8.27 -1.47
N ASP A 115 -8.33 7.92 -1.61
CA ASP A 115 -9.38 8.89 -1.80
C ASP A 115 -9.99 9.25 -0.43
N LYS A 116 -10.13 8.25 0.45
CA LYS A 116 -10.56 8.41 1.86
C LYS A 116 -9.58 7.74 2.82
N TYR A 117 -9.33 8.40 3.94
CA TYR A 117 -8.57 7.88 5.07
C TYR A 117 -9.40 8.00 6.35
N ILE A 118 -9.92 6.86 6.80
CA ILE A 118 -10.57 6.70 8.10
C ILE A 118 -9.50 6.43 9.18
N LEU A 119 -9.31 7.39 10.08
CA LEU A 119 -8.36 7.33 11.18
C LEU A 119 -9.12 7.10 12.50
N ILE A 120 -9.05 5.88 13.01
CA ILE A 120 -9.60 5.51 14.31
C ILE A 120 -8.61 5.89 15.41
N TYR A 121 -9.06 6.50 16.49
CA TYR A 121 -8.17 6.94 17.57
C TYR A 121 -8.82 6.89 18.96
N PRO A 122 -8.03 6.71 20.03
CA PRO A 122 -8.55 6.82 21.38
C PRO A 122 -8.84 8.29 21.73
N PRO A 123 -10.00 8.62 22.35
CA PRO A 123 -10.41 10.00 22.64
C PRO A 123 -9.36 10.84 23.37
N ASP A 124 -8.58 10.25 24.27
CA ASP A 124 -7.52 10.93 25.02
C ASP A 124 -6.40 11.50 24.14
N TYR A 125 -6.28 11.04 22.89
CA TYR A 125 -5.26 11.45 21.93
C TYR A 125 -5.75 12.50 20.93
N GLU A 126 -6.82 13.21 21.24
CA GLU A 126 -7.44 14.26 20.40
C GLU A 126 -6.42 15.27 19.83
N ARG A 127 -5.51 15.77 20.67
CA ARG A 127 -4.46 16.72 20.25
C ARG A 127 -3.46 16.09 19.28
N LEU A 128 -3.12 14.82 19.46
CA LEU A 128 -2.22 14.11 18.56
C LEU A 128 -2.91 13.88 17.21
N ARG A 129 -4.18 13.48 17.26
CA ARG A 129 -5.02 13.25 16.10
C ARG A 129 -5.11 14.50 15.23
N HIS A 130 -5.29 15.70 15.79
CA HIS A 130 -5.22 16.95 15.02
C HIS A 130 -3.91 17.11 14.25
N LYS A 131 -2.77 16.93 14.94
CA LYS A 131 -1.45 17.08 14.31
C LYS A 131 -1.20 16.06 13.20
N VAL A 132 -1.61 14.81 13.43
CA VAL A 132 -1.47 13.74 12.44
C VAL A 132 -2.32 14.02 11.21
N VAL A 133 -3.56 14.49 11.38
CA VAL A 133 -4.44 14.89 10.27
C VAL A 133 -3.82 16.04 9.46
N GLU A 134 -3.29 17.07 10.13
CA GLU A 134 -2.61 18.19 9.47
C GLU A 134 -1.39 17.72 8.66
N ASP A 135 -0.56 16.86 9.26
CA ASP A 135 0.62 16.32 8.59
C ASP A 135 0.23 15.42 7.40
N ILE A 136 -0.81 14.59 7.52
CA ILE A 136 -1.35 13.77 6.42
C ILE A 136 -1.83 14.68 5.28
N LYS A 137 -2.61 15.73 5.57
CA LYS A 137 -3.09 16.69 4.56
C LYS A 137 -1.95 17.43 3.87
N SER A 138 -0.83 17.66 4.53
CA SER A 138 0.34 18.26 3.89
C SER A 138 1.03 17.32 2.89
N CYS A 139 0.92 16.00 3.09
CA CYS A 139 1.50 14.98 2.19
C CYS A 139 0.51 14.55 1.09
N SER A 140 -0.77 14.44 1.41
CA SER A 140 -1.85 14.13 0.47
C SER A 140 -3.04 15.08 0.70
N PRO A 141 -3.01 16.28 0.08
CA PRO A 141 -4.06 17.28 0.24
C PRO A 141 -5.43 16.80 -0.26
N GLU A 142 -5.44 15.95 -1.28
CA GLU A 142 -6.63 15.43 -1.94
C GLU A 142 -7.36 14.36 -1.12
N THR A 143 -6.66 13.63 -0.24
CA THR A 143 -7.25 12.54 0.55
C THR A 143 -8.28 13.11 1.52
N GLU A 144 -9.55 12.71 1.43
CA GLU A 144 -10.54 13.02 2.47
C GLU A 144 -10.20 12.27 3.76
N ILE A 145 -10.27 12.93 4.92
CA ILE A 145 -9.91 12.31 6.20
C ILE A 145 -11.13 12.31 7.11
N ILE A 146 -11.51 11.11 7.56
CA ILE A 146 -12.60 10.89 8.52
C ILE A 146 -11.96 10.38 9.81
N THR A 147 -12.29 10.98 10.95
CA THR A 147 -11.70 10.57 12.23
C THR A 147 -12.76 9.98 13.15
N ILE A 148 -12.51 8.78 13.67
CA ILE A 148 -13.48 8.03 14.48
C ILE A 148 -12.92 7.83 15.89
N PRO A 149 -13.50 8.48 16.91
CA PRO A 149 -13.09 8.27 18.29
C PRO A 149 -13.61 6.91 18.80
N ILE A 150 -12.70 5.99 19.12
CA ILE A 150 -13.02 4.71 19.77
C ILE A 150 -12.10 4.57 20.98
N GLY A 151 -12.66 4.67 22.18
CA GLY A 151 -11.92 4.39 23.41
C GLY A 151 -11.67 2.90 23.55
N MET A 152 -10.47 2.50 23.95
CA MET A 152 -10.11 1.13 24.32
C MET A 152 -9.42 1.23 25.68
N ASP A 153 -9.94 0.53 26.69
CA ASP A 153 -9.43 0.63 28.06
C ASP A 153 -8.12 -0.14 28.19
N ASP A 154 -8.06 -1.35 27.63
CA ASP A 154 -6.80 -2.09 27.44
C ASP A 154 -6.59 -2.43 25.95
N PRO A 155 -5.64 -1.77 25.26
CA PRO A 155 -5.34 -2.07 23.86
C PRO A 155 -4.72 -3.47 23.64
N TRP A 156 -4.40 -4.21 24.71
CA TRP A 156 -3.94 -5.60 24.66
C TRP A 156 -5.04 -6.61 25.01
N ASP A 157 -6.21 -6.14 25.46
CA ASP A 157 -7.40 -6.97 25.53
C ASP A 157 -7.98 -7.12 24.12
N PHE A 158 -7.59 -8.21 23.46
CA PHE A 158 -8.03 -8.49 22.10
C PHE A 158 -9.55 -8.63 22.01
N GLU A 159 -10.24 -9.15 23.03
CA GLU A 159 -11.69 -9.31 22.99
C GLU A 159 -12.38 -7.93 22.93
N GLU A 160 -11.94 -7.00 23.76
CA GLU A 160 -12.43 -5.62 23.75
C GLU A 160 -12.14 -4.95 22.40
N VAL A 161 -10.89 -5.02 21.94
CA VAL A 161 -10.44 -4.39 20.69
C VAL A 161 -11.22 -4.93 19.49
N TYR A 162 -11.32 -6.25 19.35
CA TYR A 162 -12.03 -6.85 18.23
C TYR A 162 -13.53 -6.57 18.28
N SER A 163 -14.15 -6.57 19.46
CA SER A 163 -15.58 -6.24 19.60
C SER A 163 -15.85 -4.80 19.15
N LYS A 164 -15.04 -3.83 19.60
CA LYS A 164 -15.20 -2.43 19.21
C LYS A 164 -14.93 -2.19 17.72
N LEU A 165 -13.94 -2.87 17.14
CA LEU A 165 -13.69 -2.79 15.70
C LEU A 165 -14.78 -3.49 14.88
N TYR A 166 -15.34 -4.58 15.40
CA TYR A 166 -16.48 -5.27 14.79
C TYR A 166 -17.72 -4.37 14.78
N ASP A 167 -18.05 -3.76 15.91
CA ASP A 167 -19.16 -2.80 16.03
C ASP A 167 -18.97 -1.62 15.08
N PHE A 168 -17.75 -1.07 15.00
CA PHE A 168 -17.41 -0.05 14.01
C PHE A 168 -17.69 -0.55 12.58
N SER A 169 -17.19 -1.73 12.20
CA SER A 169 -17.35 -2.24 10.83
C SER A 169 -18.80 -2.51 10.43
N ARG A 170 -19.69 -2.77 11.39
CA ARG A 170 -21.12 -3.01 11.16
C ARG A 170 -21.93 -1.73 11.04
N ASN A 171 -21.51 -0.67 11.73
CA ASN A 171 -22.27 0.57 11.84
C ASN A 171 -21.71 1.70 10.97
N PHE A 172 -20.46 1.60 10.53
CA PHE A 172 -19.86 2.60 9.65
C PHE A 172 -20.31 2.35 8.22
N ASP A 173 -20.90 3.38 7.61
CA ASP A 173 -21.27 3.33 6.21
C ASP A 173 -20.03 3.63 5.35
N PHE A 174 -19.63 2.63 4.58
CA PHE A 174 -18.53 2.74 3.63
C PHE A 174 -18.99 3.19 2.24
N SER A 175 -20.30 3.34 2.03
CA SER A 175 -20.81 3.87 0.77
C SER A 175 -20.52 5.37 0.68
N ASP A 176 -19.94 5.75 -0.45
CA ASP A 176 -20.03 7.11 -0.92
C ASP A 176 -21.44 7.25 -1.48
N GLU A 177 -22.43 7.65 -0.67
CA GLU A 177 -23.57 8.32 -1.28
C GLU A 177 -22.98 9.59 -1.92
N GLU A 178 -22.80 9.54 -3.24
CA GLU A 178 -22.77 10.73 -4.08
C GLU A 178 -24.06 11.49 -3.75
N ASP A 179 -23.97 12.49 -2.88
CA ASP A 179 -24.97 13.54 -2.85
C ASP A 179 -24.99 14.15 -4.27
N ASP A 180 -26.04 13.84 -5.02
CA ASP A 180 -26.37 14.28 -6.41
C ASP A 180 -25.92 15.73 -6.76
#